data_AF-A0A1H3WD12-F1
#
_entry.id   AF-A0A1H3WD12-F1
#
_cell.length_a   1.000
_cell.length_b   1.000
_cell.length_c   1.000
_cell.angle_alpha   90.00
_cell.angle_beta   90.00
_cell.angle_gamma   90.00
#
_symmetry.space_group_name_H-M   'P 1'
#
loop_
_entity.id
_entity.type
_entity.pdbx_description
1 polymer ?
#
loop_
_entity_poly.entity_id
_entity_poly.type
_entity_poly.pdbx_seq_one_letter_code
_entity_poly.pdbx_strand_id
1 'polypeptide(L)'
;MLFEELQPDLQQWLRSVVNQGYKTEAIVDSLRKAGYESSVSSAVQEDITALRDAREKVAVPSRNPSPWDSGVKTTSDREVQVLMTAQKPNLVLFGNLLSGEECDELIALSQPRLKRSKVVNSQSGQSGQHAMRTSSGAVFRFGEFPLVKRIEQRISELVDIPVSRGEGLQVLNYAPGAEYKPHHDYFDPQYPGSKKYLQRGGQRCATLIIYLNDVEAGGSTVFPSTGVNVYPRKGYGLFFSYADEQGGLDPLSLHGGSPVIAGEKWVATKWMRLRDYVDEKTGA
;
A
#
# COMPACT_ATOMS: atom_id res chain seq x y z
N MET A 1 -20.30 28.16 -10.76
CA MET A 1 -20.28 27.22 -9.62
C MET A 1 -18.88 26.67 -9.55
N LEU A 2 -18.21 26.81 -8.41
CA LEU A 2 -16.85 26.31 -8.19
C LEU A 2 -16.90 24.83 -7.78
N PHE A 3 -15.84 24.04 -8.02
CA PHE A 3 -15.75 22.65 -7.57
C PHE A 3 -16.17 22.45 -6.10
N GLU A 4 -15.71 23.38 -5.27
CA GLU A 4 -15.85 23.39 -3.82
C GLU A 4 -17.31 23.57 -3.38
N GLU A 5 -18.16 24.05 -4.28
CA GLU A 5 -19.60 24.23 -4.08
C GLU A 5 -20.41 22.99 -4.50
N LEU A 6 -19.77 21.99 -5.10
CA LEU A 6 -20.40 20.70 -5.43
C LEU A 6 -20.66 19.87 -4.17
N GLN A 7 -21.68 19.01 -4.22
CA GLN A 7 -21.95 18.05 -3.15
C GLN A 7 -20.71 17.14 -2.92
N PRO A 8 -20.32 16.86 -1.66
CA PRO A 8 -19.13 16.07 -1.33
C PRO A 8 -19.06 14.71 -2.04
N ASP A 9 -20.19 14.03 -2.18
CA ASP A 9 -20.27 12.73 -2.87
C ASP A 9 -19.95 12.85 -4.36
N LEU A 10 -20.37 13.96 -4.99
CA LEU A 10 -20.07 14.27 -6.38
C LEU A 10 -18.59 14.62 -6.56
N GLN A 11 -18.01 15.39 -5.63
CA GLN A 11 -16.57 15.67 -5.61
C GLN A 11 -15.75 14.38 -5.47
N GLN A 12 -16.17 13.47 -4.58
CA GLN A 12 -15.51 12.18 -4.37
C GLN A 12 -15.63 11.29 -5.60
N TRP A 13 -16.80 11.24 -6.24
CA TRP A 13 -17.02 10.51 -7.48
C TRP A 13 -16.14 11.07 -8.61
N LEU A 14 -16.11 12.40 -8.81
CA LEU A 14 -15.27 13.07 -9.80
C LEU A 14 -13.79 12.76 -9.62
N ARG A 15 -13.29 12.85 -8.38
CA ARG A 15 -11.91 12.43 -8.06
C ARG A 15 -11.66 10.98 -8.39
N SER A 16 -12.61 10.08 -8.09
CA SER A 16 -12.50 8.65 -8.36
C SER A 16 -12.42 8.36 -9.87
N VAL A 17 -13.29 8.96 -10.69
CA VAL A 17 -13.29 8.73 -12.14
C VAL A 17 -12.09 9.38 -12.85
N VAL A 18 -11.61 10.53 -12.37
CA VAL A 18 -10.37 11.14 -12.87
C VAL A 18 -9.17 10.25 -12.52
N ASN A 19 -9.12 9.70 -11.30
CA ASN A 19 -8.06 8.80 -10.86
C ASN A 19 -8.06 7.45 -11.62
N GLN A 20 -9.25 6.95 -11.98
CA GLN A 20 -9.42 5.77 -12.81
C GLN A 20 -9.10 6.02 -14.31
N GLY A 21 -8.78 7.27 -14.70
CA GLY A 21 -8.31 7.60 -16.05
C GLY A 21 -9.41 7.75 -17.10
N TYR A 22 -10.67 7.94 -16.70
CA TYR A 22 -11.74 8.21 -17.66
C TYR A 22 -11.51 9.52 -18.41
N LYS A 23 -11.85 9.52 -19.70
CA LYS A 23 -11.76 10.70 -20.59
C LYS A 23 -12.71 11.80 -20.10
N THR A 24 -12.31 13.06 -20.26
CA THR A 24 -13.05 14.21 -19.71
C THR A 24 -14.44 14.29 -20.35
N GLU A 25 -14.51 14.01 -21.65
CA GLU A 25 -15.74 14.00 -22.43
C GLU A 25 -16.73 12.96 -21.88
N ALA A 26 -16.25 11.77 -21.51
CA ALA A 26 -17.08 10.71 -20.95
C ALA A 26 -17.63 11.05 -19.56
N ILE A 27 -16.84 11.76 -18.74
CA ILE A 27 -17.26 12.22 -17.41
C ILE A 27 -18.32 13.32 -17.56
N VAL A 28 -18.07 14.30 -18.43
CA VAL A 28 -19.01 15.40 -18.72
C VAL A 28 -20.32 14.87 -19.31
N ASP A 29 -20.27 13.92 -20.24
CA ASP A 29 -21.47 13.30 -20.81
C ASP A 29 -22.28 12.52 -19.76
N SER A 30 -21.61 11.90 -18.80
CA SER A 30 -22.28 11.21 -17.69
C SER A 30 -23.00 12.19 -16.76
N LEU A 31 -22.41 13.37 -16.49
CA LEU A 31 -23.06 14.43 -15.72
C LEU A 31 -24.28 15.00 -16.44
N ARG A 32 -24.16 15.23 -17.75
CA ARG A 32 -25.28 15.72 -18.57
C ARG A 32 -26.45 14.73 -18.56
N LYS A 33 -26.17 13.43 -18.68
CA LYS A 33 -27.18 12.36 -18.58
C LYS A 33 -27.83 12.25 -17.20
N ALA A 34 -27.09 12.60 -16.15
CA ALA A 34 -27.60 12.63 -14.78
C ALA A 34 -28.40 13.90 -14.45
N GLY A 35 -28.59 14.81 -15.42
CA GLY A 35 -29.45 16.00 -15.28
C GLY A 35 -28.74 17.23 -14.73
N TYR A 36 -27.40 17.24 -14.67
CA TYR A 36 -26.65 18.44 -14.26
C TYR A 36 -26.62 19.49 -15.37
N GLU A 37 -26.78 20.76 -14.99
CA GLU A 37 -26.76 21.89 -15.93
C GLU A 37 -25.40 22.06 -16.64
N SER A 38 -25.44 22.68 -17.82
CA SER A 38 -24.24 22.94 -18.64
C SER A 38 -23.19 23.79 -17.91
N SER A 39 -23.61 24.68 -17.01
CA SER A 39 -22.73 25.52 -16.18
C SER A 39 -21.90 24.69 -15.19
N VAL A 40 -22.46 23.59 -14.68
CA VAL A 40 -21.77 22.62 -13.81
C VAL A 40 -20.78 21.79 -14.63
N SER A 41 -21.16 21.43 -15.87
CA SER A 41 -20.31 20.66 -16.78
C SER A 41 -19.01 21.39 -17.16
N SER A 42 -19.07 22.70 -17.40
CA SER A 42 -17.90 23.52 -17.75
C SER A 42 -16.95 23.73 -16.57
N ALA A 43 -17.49 24.00 -15.37
CA ALA A 43 -16.67 24.12 -14.16
C ALA A 43 -15.92 22.81 -13.86
N VAL A 44 -16.62 21.68 -13.96
CA VAL A 44 -16.02 20.36 -13.82
C VAL A 44 -14.91 20.09 -14.85
N GLN A 45 -15.01 20.64 -16.06
CA GLN A 45 -13.97 20.46 -17.08
C GLN A 45 -12.66 21.20 -16.74
N GLU A 46 -12.75 22.43 -16.23
CA GLU A 46 -11.59 23.19 -15.72
C GLU A 46 -10.97 22.47 -14.51
N ASP A 47 -11.80 21.97 -13.60
CA ASP A 47 -11.33 21.26 -12.41
C ASP A 47 -10.75 19.88 -12.70
N ILE A 48 -11.31 19.12 -13.66
CA ILE A 48 -10.71 17.87 -14.15
C ILE A 48 -9.34 18.16 -14.75
N THR A 49 -9.20 19.26 -15.48
CA THR A 49 -7.91 19.68 -16.05
C THR A 49 -6.94 20.03 -14.93
N ALA A 50 -7.36 20.81 -13.93
CA ALA A 50 -6.53 21.14 -12.78
C ALA A 50 -6.16 19.91 -11.93
N LEU A 51 -7.07 18.94 -11.76
CA LEU A 51 -6.82 17.67 -11.07
C LEU A 51 -5.85 16.78 -11.84
N ARG A 52 -5.93 16.78 -13.18
CA ARG A 52 -4.98 16.09 -14.04
C ARG A 52 -3.62 16.78 -14.05
N ASP A 53 -3.57 18.09 -14.16
CA ASP A 53 -2.34 18.88 -14.06
C ASP A 53 -1.70 18.70 -12.68
N ALA A 54 -2.49 18.64 -11.61
CA ALA A 54 -2.00 18.33 -10.27
C ALA A 54 -1.44 16.90 -10.18
N ARG A 55 -2.12 15.92 -10.81
CA ARG A 55 -1.63 14.54 -10.93
C ARG A 55 -0.35 14.45 -11.76
N GLU A 56 -0.21 15.23 -12.82
CA GLU A 56 0.97 15.27 -13.69
C GLU A 56 2.14 16.03 -13.03
N LYS A 57 1.84 17.06 -12.23
CA LYS A 57 2.82 17.79 -11.40
C LYS A 57 3.34 16.99 -10.22
N VAL A 58 2.57 16.00 -9.73
CA VAL A 58 3.11 14.94 -8.88
C VAL A 58 3.92 14.02 -9.79
N ALA A 59 5.18 14.41 -10.03
CA ALA A 59 6.10 13.64 -10.83
C ALA A 59 6.12 12.20 -10.30
N VAL A 60 5.69 11.25 -11.15
CA VAL A 60 5.90 9.83 -10.90
C VAL A 60 7.42 9.67 -10.79
N PRO A 61 7.93 9.21 -9.65
CA PRO A 61 9.37 9.12 -9.43
C PRO A 61 10.00 8.29 -10.56
N SER A 62 10.87 8.95 -11.31
CA SER A 62 11.73 8.31 -12.29
C SER A 62 12.83 7.58 -11.53
N ARG A 63 12.53 6.38 -11.02
CA ARG A 63 13.53 5.33 -11.10
C ARG A 63 13.34 4.58 -12.43
N ASN A 64 14.47 4.47 -13.13
CA ASN A 64 14.75 3.53 -14.21
C ASN A 64 14.02 2.20 -13.99
N PRO A 65 13.68 1.46 -15.07
CA PRO A 65 13.02 0.18 -14.99
C PRO A 65 13.67 -0.64 -13.89
N SER A 66 12.88 -0.93 -12.86
CA SER A 66 13.06 -2.01 -11.92
C SER A 66 14.09 -3.04 -12.44
N PRO A 67 15.27 -3.26 -11.80
CA PRO A 67 16.26 -4.27 -12.24
C PRO A 67 15.77 -5.72 -12.03
N TRP A 68 14.46 -5.89 -11.95
CA TRP A 68 13.76 -7.14 -11.74
C TRP A 68 13.40 -7.68 -13.10
N ASP A 69 14.42 -8.10 -13.84
CA ASP A 69 14.21 -9.06 -14.90
C ASP A 69 13.54 -10.30 -14.29
N SER A 70 12.64 -10.92 -15.05
CA SER A 70 12.06 -12.20 -14.66
C SER A 70 13.17 -13.22 -14.42
N GLY A 71 12.98 -14.08 -13.42
CA GLY A 71 14.00 -15.07 -13.06
C GLY A 71 14.12 -15.29 -11.56
N VAL A 72 15.30 -15.73 -11.13
CA VAL A 72 15.61 -16.05 -9.73
C VAL A 72 16.58 -15.01 -9.18
N LYS A 73 16.31 -14.52 -7.97
CA LYS A 73 17.19 -13.68 -7.16
C LYS A 73 17.65 -14.50 -5.96
N THR A 74 18.96 -14.58 -5.75
CA THR A 74 19.56 -15.35 -4.67
C THR A 74 19.87 -14.43 -3.49
N THR A 75 19.32 -14.74 -2.33
CA THR A 75 19.70 -14.17 -1.03
C THR A 75 20.66 -15.11 -0.32
N SER A 76 21.19 -14.70 0.83
CA SER A 76 22.10 -15.50 1.65
C SER A 76 21.51 -16.82 2.13
N ASP A 77 20.18 -16.95 2.12
CA ASP A 77 19.46 -18.11 2.65
C ASP A 77 18.37 -18.67 1.72
N ARG A 78 18.08 -18.05 0.57
CA ARG A 78 16.97 -18.47 -0.29
C ARG A 78 17.09 -18.01 -1.74
N GLU A 79 16.56 -18.83 -2.64
CA GLU A 79 16.29 -18.43 -4.03
C GLU A 79 14.84 -17.95 -4.16
N VAL A 80 14.67 -16.68 -4.52
CA VAL A 80 13.37 -16.01 -4.66
C VAL A 80 13.05 -15.79 -6.14
N GLN A 81 11.84 -16.12 -6.56
CA GLN A 81 11.42 -15.99 -7.96
C GLN A 81 10.78 -14.62 -8.21
N VAL A 82 11.12 -13.95 -9.29
CA VAL A 82 10.40 -12.78 -9.82
C VAL A 82 9.33 -13.30 -10.79
N LEU A 83 8.07 -13.31 -10.35
CA LEU A 83 6.94 -13.87 -11.10
C LEU A 83 6.27 -12.86 -12.01
N MET A 84 6.23 -11.59 -11.60
CA MET A 84 5.60 -10.50 -12.35
C MET A 84 6.26 -9.19 -11.98
N THR A 85 6.39 -8.30 -12.96
CA THR A 85 6.73 -6.90 -12.73
C THR A 85 5.74 -5.98 -13.45
N ALA A 86 5.51 -4.81 -12.87
CA ALA A 86 4.82 -3.71 -13.56
C ALA A 86 5.52 -2.40 -13.20
N GLN A 87 5.56 -1.46 -14.16
CA GLN A 87 6.23 -0.17 -13.97
C GLN A 87 5.30 0.90 -13.39
N LYS A 88 3.97 0.73 -13.53
CA LYS A 88 2.96 1.71 -13.12
C LYS A 88 1.78 1.01 -12.43
N PRO A 89 1.66 1.08 -11.08
CA PRO A 89 2.74 1.49 -10.17
C PRO A 89 3.92 0.52 -10.26
N ASN A 90 5.08 0.91 -9.72
CA ASN A 90 6.23 0.00 -9.65
C ASN A 90 5.91 -1.17 -8.71
N LEU A 91 5.74 -2.36 -9.27
CA LEU A 91 5.29 -3.59 -8.60
C LEU A 91 6.20 -4.74 -8.96
N VAL A 92 6.44 -5.61 -7.98
CA VAL A 92 7.09 -6.91 -8.18
C VAL A 92 6.34 -7.97 -7.37
N LEU A 93 5.96 -9.07 -8.02
CA LEU A 93 5.44 -10.25 -7.33
C LEU A 93 6.56 -11.28 -7.20
N PHE A 94 6.89 -11.62 -5.97
CA PHE A 94 7.86 -12.63 -5.61
C PHE A 94 7.18 -13.96 -5.31
N GLY A 95 7.70 -15.03 -5.90
CA GLY A 95 7.42 -16.42 -5.54
C GLY A 95 8.52 -16.97 -4.64
N ASN A 96 8.18 -17.96 -3.82
CA ASN A 96 9.14 -18.61 -2.92
C ASN A 96 9.87 -17.62 -1.99
N LEU A 97 9.23 -16.54 -1.56
CA LEU A 97 9.84 -15.56 -0.65
C LEU A 97 9.99 -16.12 0.78
N LEU A 98 8.95 -16.81 1.25
CA LEU A 98 8.97 -17.61 2.48
C LEU A 98 8.68 -19.07 2.16
N SER A 99 9.24 -19.97 2.96
CA SER A 99 8.79 -21.36 3.02
C SER A 99 7.43 -21.48 3.72
N GLY A 100 6.78 -22.63 3.55
CA GLY A 100 5.52 -22.91 4.23
C GLY A 100 5.67 -22.87 5.75
N GLU A 101 6.78 -23.40 6.25
CA GLU A 101 7.14 -23.49 7.67
C GLU A 101 7.39 -22.11 8.27
N GLU A 102 8.12 -21.24 7.56
CA GLU A 102 8.34 -19.85 8.02
C GLU A 102 7.02 -19.06 8.10
N CYS A 103 6.10 -19.30 7.16
CA CYS A 103 4.78 -18.70 7.22
C CYS A 103 4.00 -19.16 8.46
N ASP A 104 3.99 -20.46 8.74
CA ASP A 104 3.26 -21.03 9.88
C ASP A 104 3.87 -20.58 11.21
N GLU A 105 5.20 -20.51 11.30
CA GLU A 105 5.91 -20.02 12.49
C GLU A 105 5.62 -18.53 12.74
N LEU A 106 5.59 -17.68 11.69
CA LEU A 106 5.19 -16.27 11.84
C LEU A 106 3.76 -16.12 12.36
N ILE A 107 2.82 -16.93 11.84
CA ILE A 107 1.44 -16.93 12.31
C ILE A 107 1.40 -17.30 13.80
N ALA A 108 2.05 -18.42 14.18
CA ALA A 108 2.08 -18.90 15.56
C ALA A 108 2.67 -17.88 16.54
N LEU A 109 3.78 -17.24 16.18
CA LEU A 109 4.41 -16.18 17.00
C LEU A 109 3.52 -14.95 17.17
N SER A 110 2.64 -14.67 16.21
CA SER A 110 1.78 -13.49 16.20
C SER A 110 0.46 -13.68 16.94
N GLN A 111 -0.10 -14.89 16.92
CA GLN A 111 -1.44 -15.21 17.45
C GLN A 111 -1.69 -14.71 18.88
N PRO A 112 -0.79 -14.93 19.86
CA PRO A 112 -1.01 -14.49 21.25
C PRO A 112 -1.04 -12.96 21.41
N ARG A 113 -0.58 -12.21 20.40
CA ARG A 113 -0.40 -10.75 20.44
C ARG A 113 -1.42 -10.00 19.59
N LEU A 114 -2.29 -10.70 18.87
CA LEU A 114 -3.24 -10.08 17.96
C LEU A 114 -4.19 -9.14 18.72
N LYS A 115 -4.22 -7.89 18.27
CA LYS A 115 -5.19 -6.88 18.72
C LYS A 115 -5.82 -6.22 17.51
N ARG A 116 -6.99 -5.63 17.68
CA ARG A 116 -7.66 -4.90 16.61
C ARG A 116 -6.70 -3.86 15.99
N SER A 117 -6.55 -3.92 14.67
CA SER A 117 -5.61 -3.05 13.94
C SER A 117 -6.04 -1.58 14.00
N LYS A 118 -5.05 -0.69 14.02
CA LYS A 118 -5.26 0.76 13.99
C LYS A 118 -4.92 1.35 12.63
N VAL A 119 -5.50 2.49 12.33
CA VAL A 119 -5.19 3.35 11.19
C VAL A 119 -4.69 4.69 11.72
N VAL A 120 -3.74 5.30 11.01
CA VAL A 120 -3.30 6.66 11.28
C VAL A 120 -4.27 7.63 10.62
N ASN A 121 -4.94 8.46 11.41
CA ASN A 121 -5.70 9.58 10.88
C ASN A 121 -4.70 10.62 10.34
N SER A 122 -4.79 10.94 9.04
CA SER A 122 -3.84 11.85 8.40
C SER A 122 -3.93 13.29 8.92
N GLN A 123 -5.13 13.76 9.28
CA GLN A 123 -5.33 15.13 9.79
C GLN A 123 -4.81 15.30 11.22
N SER A 124 -5.26 14.47 12.16
CA SER A 124 -4.89 14.58 13.57
C SER A 124 -3.56 13.88 13.90
N GLY A 125 -3.09 13.02 12.99
CA GLY A 125 -1.98 12.11 13.21
C GLY A 125 -2.31 10.99 14.20
N GLN A 126 -3.47 10.98 14.87
CA GLN A 126 -3.76 10.00 15.92
C GLN A 126 -3.95 8.60 15.33
N SER A 127 -3.43 7.58 16.04
CA SER A 127 -3.62 6.18 15.66
C SER A 127 -4.83 5.63 16.42
N GLY A 128 -5.85 5.19 15.68
CA GLY A 128 -7.12 4.73 16.24
C GLY A 128 -7.71 3.56 15.45
N GLN A 129 -8.70 2.88 16.04
CA GLN A 129 -9.50 1.90 15.30
C GLN A 129 -10.38 2.66 14.29
N HIS A 130 -10.56 2.10 13.09
CA HIS A 130 -11.38 2.71 12.06
C HIS A 130 -12.10 1.64 11.24
N ALA A 131 -13.31 1.94 10.77
CA ALA A 131 -14.13 1.01 9.98
C ALA A 131 -13.46 0.60 8.65
N MET A 132 -12.59 1.46 8.11
CA MET A 132 -11.89 1.21 6.84
C MET A 132 -10.90 0.04 6.86
N ARG A 133 -10.46 -0.42 8.05
CA ARG A 133 -9.54 -1.55 8.22
C ARG A 133 -10.08 -2.44 9.30
N THR A 134 -10.52 -3.65 8.97
CA THR A 134 -11.20 -4.57 9.90
C THR A 134 -10.36 -5.72 10.43
N SER A 135 -9.05 -5.73 10.16
CA SER A 135 -8.11 -6.76 10.62
C SER A 135 -7.76 -6.72 12.11
N SER A 136 -7.23 -7.83 12.61
CA SER A 136 -6.43 -7.91 13.83
C SER A 136 -4.95 -7.99 13.44
N GLY A 137 -4.04 -7.47 14.27
CA GLY A 137 -2.62 -7.49 13.97
C GLY A 137 -1.71 -7.46 15.18
N ALA A 138 -0.47 -7.91 14.96
CA ALA A 138 0.64 -7.86 15.89
C ALA A 138 1.86 -7.29 15.17
N VAL A 139 2.68 -6.52 15.87
CA VAL A 139 3.94 -5.97 15.32
C VAL A 139 5.09 -6.59 16.10
N PHE A 140 6.04 -7.18 15.39
CA PHE A 140 7.30 -7.62 15.95
C PHE A 140 8.28 -6.45 16.04
N ARG A 141 9.10 -6.42 17.09
CA ARG A 141 10.26 -5.54 17.14
C ARG A 141 11.32 -6.06 16.17
N PHE A 142 12.26 -5.18 15.87
CA PHE A 142 13.38 -5.49 15.01
C PHE A 142 14.17 -6.69 15.53
N GLY A 143 14.35 -7.71 14.69
CA GLY A 143 15.05 -8.94 15.07
C GLY A 143 14.53 -9.62 16.35
N GLU A 144 13.27 -9.41 16.74
CA GLU A 144 12.70 -9.91 18.00
C GLU A 144 12.83 -11.44 18.13
N PHE A 145 12.72 -12.14 17.01
CA PHE A 145 12.90 -13.58 16.91
C PHE A 145 13.94 -13.92 15.84
N PRO A 146 14.66 -15.05 15.94
CA PRO A 146 15.59 -15.50 14.91
C PRO A 146 14.95 -15.57 13.51
N LEU A 147 13.70 -16.05 13.43
CA LEU A 147 12.94 -16.06 12.18
C LEU A 147 12.73 -14.65 11.62
N VAL A 148 12.24 -13.71 12.46
CA VAL A 148 12.02 -12.32 12.05
C VAL A 148 13.32 -11.69 11.54
N LYS A 149 14.44 -11.89 12.26
CA LYS A 149 15.75 -11.38 11.84
C LYS A 149 16.18 -11.93 10.48
N ARG A 150 16.02 -13.22 10.23
CA ARG A 150 16.35 -13.84 8.93
C ARG A 150 15.48 -13.27 7.80
N ILE A 151 14.18 -13.15 8.02
CA ILE A 151 13.25 -12.59 7.04
C ILE A 151 13.60 -11.13 6.74
N GLU A 152 13.88 -10.31 7.74
CA GLU A 152 14.25 -8.90 7.55
C GLU A 152 15.55 -8.76 6.76
N GLN A 153 16.53 -9.63 7.01
CA GLN A 153 17.78 -9.68 6.25
C GLN A 153 17.53 -10.10 4.79
N ARG A 154 16.74 -11.15 4.56
CA ARG A 154 16.35 -11.62 3.22
C ARG A 154 15.66 -10.51 2.42
N ILE A 155 14.72 -9.80 3.03
CA ILE A 155 14.04 -8.66 2.40
C ILE A 155 15.04 -7.58 2.02
N SER A 156 15.96 -7.24 2.93
CA SER A 156 16.98 -6.21 2.70
C SER A 156 17.89 -6.54 1.52
N GLU A 157 18.39 -7.77 1.45
CA GLU A 157 19.20 -8.27 0.33
C GLU A 157 18.41 -8.29 -0.99
N LEU A 158 17.13 -8.67 -0.92
CA LEU A 158 16.29 -8.73 -2.10
C LEU A 158 16.10 -7.34 -2.69
N VAL A 159 15.56 -6.39 -1.91
CA VAL A 159 15.10 -5.08 -2.42
C VAL A 159 16.14 -3.96 -2.33
N ASP A 160 17.36 -4.27 -1.89
CA ASP A 160 18.47 -3.33 -1.71
C ASP A 160 18.11 -2.12 -0.83
N ILE A 161 17.41 -2.40 0.28
CA ILE A 161 17.09 -1.41 1.32
C ILE A 161 17.64 -1.93 2.64
N PRO A 162 18.53 -1.20 3.33
CA PRO A 162 19.09 -1.64 4.60
C PRO A 162 18.01 -2.00 5.61
N VAL A 163 18.23 -3.08 6.36
CA VAL A 163 17.30 -3.54 7.39
C VAL A 163 16.88 -2.39 8.32
N SER A 164 17.82 -1.50 8.70
CA SER A 164 17.61 -0.33 9.57
C SER A 164 16.54 0.66 9.09
N ARG A 165 16.22 0.66 7.79
CA ARG A 165 15.17 1.50 7.21
C ARG A 165 13.79 0.83 7.23
N GLY A 166 13.70 -0.40 7.72
CA GLY A 166 12.44 -1.13 7.86
C GLY A 166 11.74 -0.84 9.19
N GLU A 167 10.44 -0.57 9.15
CA GLU A 167 9.59 -0.63 10.35
C GLU A 167 9.46 -2.08 10.84
N GLY A 168 8.98 -2.28 12.07
CA GLY A 168 8.73 -3.62 12.60
C GLY A 168 7.78 -4.44 11.71
N LEU A 169 8.07 -5.74 11.55
CA LEU A 169 7.25 -6.65 10.74
C LEU A 169 5.84 -6.80 11.35
N GLN A 170 4.81 -6.40 10.60
CA GLN A 170 3.43 -6.42 11.08
C GLN A 170 2.66 -7.62 10.52
N VAL A 171 2.26 -8.56 11.37
CA VAL A 171 1.36 -9.66 11.00
C VAL A 171 -0.09 -9.24 11.18
N LEU A 172 -0.93 -9.61 10.23
CA LEU A 172 -2.33 -9.23 10.12
C LEU A 172 -3.19 -10.44 9.78
N ASN A 173 -4.34 -10.55 10.45
CA ASN A 173 -5.37 -11.54 10.17
C ASN A 173 -6.68 -10.86 9.76
N TYR A 174 -7.30 -11.38 8.70
CA TYR A 174 -8.59 -10.97 8.17
C TYR A 174 -9.50 -12.20 8.15
N ALA A 175 -10.53 -12.19 8.99
CA ALA A 175 -11.62 -13.16 8.99
C ALA A 175 -12.56 -12.94 7.78
N PRO A 176 -13.49 -13.87 7.47
CA PRO A 176 -14.53 -13.64 6.47
C PRO A 176 -15.24 -12.28 6.65
N GLY A 177 -15.41 -11.56 5.55
CA GLY A 177 -15.96 -10.20 5.49
C GLY A 177 -14.98 -9.09 5.86
N ALA A 178 -13.83 -9.38 6.47
CA ALA A 178 -12.84 -8.36 6.79
C ALA A 178 -12.10 -7.88 5.53
N GLU A 179 -11.78 -6.58 5.51
CA GLU A 179 -11.20 -5.89 4.37
C GLU A 179 -10.29 -4.73 4.80
N TYR A 180 -9.61 -4.13 3.83
CA TYR A 180 -8.98 -2.83 3.98
C TYR A 180 -9.30 -1.97 2.76
N LYS A 181 -10.06 -0.90 2.97
CA LYS A 181 -10.38 0.06 1.91
C LYS A 181 -9.10 0.64 1.27
N PRO A 182 -9.17 1.03 -0.02
CA PRO A 182 -8.04 1.63 -0.71
C PRO A 182 -7.41 2.80 0.05
N HIS A 183 -6.09 2.78 0.17
CA HIS A 183 -5.29 3.78 0.87
C HIS A 183 -3.87 3.86 0.29
N HIS A 184 -3.13 4.87 0.71
CA HIS A 184 -1.69 4.97 0.50
C HIS A 184 -0.95 4.60 1.77
N ASP A 185 0.20 3.96 1.60
CA ASP A 185 1.09 3.66 2.72
C ASP A 185 2.07 4.79 3.02
N TYR A 186 2.29 5.73 2.10
CA TYR A 186 3.05 6.96 2.38
C TYR A 186 2.27 7.91 3.27
N PHE A 187 3.00 8.77 3.98
CA PHE A 187 2.42 9.88 4.74
C PHE A 187 2.26 11.09 3.83
N ASP A 188 1.04 11.42 3.44
CA ASP A 188 0.79 12.54 2.53
C ASP A 188 1.21 13.88 3.19
N PRO A 189 2.18 14.61 2.60
CA PRO A 189 2.72 15.86 3.15
C PRO A 189 1.68 16.98 3.30
N GLN A 190 0.56 16.91 2.58
CA GLN A 190 -0.52 17.90 2.67
C GLN A 190 -1.22 17.87 4.04
N TYR A 191 -1.18 16.74 4.75
CA TYR A 191 -1.84 16.62 6.04
C TYR A 191 -0.90 16.90 7.22
N PRO A 192 -1.26 17.80 8.16
CA PRO A 192 -0.43 18.14 9.31
C PRO A 192 -0.01 16.96 10.18
N GLY A 193 -0.88 15.96 10.32
CA GLY A 193 -0.63 14.75 11.11
C GLY A 193 0.49 13.86 10.56
N SER A 194 0.89 14.03 9.30
CA SER A 194 2.00 13.31 8.67
C SER A 194 3.37 13.71 9.25
N LYS A 195 3.54 14.96 9.69
CA LYS A 195 4.83 15.53 10.11
C LYS A 195 5.54 14.69 11.18
N LYS A 196 4.80 14.23 12.19
CA LYS A 196 5.37 13.41 13.28
C LYS A 196 5.86 12.05 12.81
N TYR A 197 5.22 11.45 11.80
CA TYR A 197 5.65 10.15 11.27
C TYR A 197 6.86 10.29 10.36
N LEU A 198 6.99 11.43 9.65
CA LEU A 198 8.17 11.74 8.83
C LEU A 198 9.43 11.96 9.67
N GLN A 199 9.31 12.31 10.96
CA GLN A 199 10.43 12.38 11.89
C GLN A 199 11.03 10.98 12.20
N ARG A 200 10.26 9.91 11.96
CA ARG A 200 10.65 8.52 12.25
C ARG A 200 11.20 7.85 10.99
N GLY A 201 12.36 8.32 10.51
CA GLY A 201 13.02 7.77 9.31
C GLY A 201 12.58 8.38 7.97
N GLY A 202 11.89 9.52 7.97
CA GLY A 202 11.42 10.14 6.72
C GLY A 202 10.19 9.46 6.14
N GLN A 203 9.97 9.65 4.85
CA GLN A 203 8.84 9.09 4.12
C GLN A 203 8.95 7.56 4.01
N ARG A 204 7.81 6.86 4.03
CA ARG A 204 7.78 5.45 3.57
C ARG A 204 7.99 5.43 2.06
N CYS A 205 8.96 4.66 1.59
CA CYS A 205 9.30 4.59 0.17
C CYS A 205 8.77 3.36 -0.54
N ALA A 206 8.55 2.27 0.21
CA ALA A 206 8.08 1.01 -0.35
C ALA A 206 7.39 0.14 0.71
N THR A 207 6.62 -0.82 0.21
CA THR A 207 5.94 -1.83 1.00
C THR A 207 6.16 -3.21 0.41
N LEU A 208 6.32 -4.19 1.29
CA LEU A 208 6.26 -5.60 0.95
C LEU A 208 5.14 -6.27 1.76
N ILE A 209 4.14 -6.80 1.06
CA ILE A 209 3.06 -7.62 1.63
C ILE A 209 3.39 -9.07 1.37
N ILE A 210 3.54 -9.87 2.42
CA ILE A 210 3.88 -11.29 2.34
C ILE A 210 2.64 -12.10 2.72
N TYR A 211 2.21 -13.01 1.85
CA TYR A 211 1.04 -13.86 2.07
C TYR A 211 1.45 -15.10 2.87
N LEU A 212 0.88 -15.27 4.07
CA LEU A 212 1.27 -16.34 5.00
C LEU A 212 0.39 -17.60 4.86
N ASN A 213 -0.71 -17.50 4.12
CA ASN A 213 -1.54 -18.65 3.77
C ASN A 213 -2.20 -18.44 2.39
N ASP A 214 -2.69 -19.53 1.82
CA ASP A 214 -3.64 -19.48 0.71
C ASP A 214 -5.01 -19.07 1.25
N VAL A 215 -5.75 -18.29 0.46
CA VAL A 215 -7.11 -17.85 0.80
C VAL A 215 -8.08 -18.55 -0.13
N GLU A 216 -9.11 -19.17 0.44
CA GLU A 216 -10.09 -19.97 -0.31
C GLU A 216 -10.87 -19.11 -1.32
N ALA A 217 -11.38 -17.95 -0.90
CA ALA A 217 -12.01 -16.99 -1.81
C ALA A 217 -11.89 -15.55 -1.32
N GLY A 218 -11.70 -14.60 -2.25
CA GLY A 218 -11.57 -13.17 -1.95
C GLY A 218 -10.17 -12.81 -1.42
N GLY A 219 -10.09 -11.75 -0.61
CA GLY A 219 -8.86 -11.40 0.11
C GLY A 219 -7.71 -10.86 -0.75
N SER A 220 -7.92 -10.54 -2.02
CA SER A 220 -6.86 -10.07 -2.90
C SER A 220 -6.30 -8.69 -2.52
N THR A 221 -5.08 -8.39 -2.94
CA THR A 221 -4.54 -7.03 -2.89
C THR A 221 -4.84 -6.35 -4.23
N VAL A 222 -5.59 -5.25 -4.20
CA VAL A 222 -6.08 -4.54 -5.40
C VAL A 222 -5.43 -3.17 -5.53
N PHE A 223 -5.06 -2.80 -6.76
CA PHE A 223 -4.61 -1.46 -7.14
C PHE A 223 -5.68 -0.85 -8.07
N PRO A 224 -6.71 -0.17 -7.54
CA PRO A 224 -7.86 0.25 -8.33
C PRO A 224 -7.51 1.19 -9.49
N SER A 225 -6.48 2.03 -9.35
CA SER A 225 -6.08 2.97 -10.40
C SER A 225 -5.47 2.30 -11.64
N THR A 226 -5.01 1.04 -11.52
CA THR A 226 -4.36 0.31 -12.63
C THR A 226 -5.04 -1.02 -12.94
N GLY A 227 -6.03 -1.43 -12.15
CA GLY A 227 -6.75 -2.69 -12.32
C GLY A 227 -5.94 -3.93 -11.91
N VAL A 228 -4.73 -3.76 -11.37
CA VAL A 228 -3.91 -4.89 -10.91
C VAL A 228 -4.57 -5.53 -9.69
N ASN A 229 -4.67 -6.86 -9.72
CA ASN A 229 -5.29 -7.65 -8.68
C ASN A 229 -4.42 -8.88 -8.37
N VAL A 230 -3.89 -8.97 -7.15
CA VAL A 230 -2.98 -10.03 -6.73
C VAL A 230 -3.66 -10.91 -5.70
N TYR A 231 -3.85 -12.18 -6.06
CA TYR A 231 -4.45 -13.17 -5.17
C TYR A 231 -3.43 -13.70 -4.15
N PRO A 232 -3.83 -13.92 -2.88
CA PRO A 232 -2.94 -14.45 -1.87
C PRO A 232 -2.49 -15.87 -2.22
N ARG A 233 -1.18 -16.10 -2.17
CA ARG A 233 -0.56 -17.42 -2.32
C ARG A 233 0.49 -17.60 -1.25
N LYS A 234 0.40 -18.68 -0.47
CA LYS A 234 1.31 -18.89 0.67
C LYS A 234 2.77 -18.79 0.24
N GLY A 235 3.54 -18.00 0.97
CA GLY A 235 4.97 -17.77 0.72
C GLY A 235 5.29 -16.74 -0.37
N TYR A 236 4.29 -16.15 -1.02
CA TYR A 236 4.51 -15.10 -2.03
C TYR A 236 4.63 -13.72 -1.37
N GLY A 237 5.36 -12.82 -2.02
CA GLY A 237 5.53 -11.44 -1.58
C GLY A 237 5.21 -10.44 -2.67
N LEU A 238 4.34 -9.48 -2.39
CA LEU A 238 4.03 -8.37 -3.29
C LEU A 238 4.78 -7.12 -2.82
N PHE A 239 5.79 -6.72 -3.57
CA PHE A 239 6.54 -5.49 -3.38
C PHE A 239 6.01 -4.37 -4.27
N PHE A 240 5.96 -3.16 -3.72
CA PHE A 240 5.72 -1.95 -4.50
C PHE A 240 6.38 -0.74 -3.87
N SER A 241 6.90 0.15 -4.72
CA SER A 241 7.56 1.38 -4.29
C SER A 241 6.79 2.60 -4.77
N TYR A 242 6.81 3.67 -3.98
CA TYR A 242 5.96 4.84 -4.20
C TYR A 242 6.55 6.14 -3.68
N ALA A 243 7.78 6.14 -3.17
CA ALA A 243 8.51 7.39 -2.92
C ALA A 243 10.00 7.23 -3.19
N ASP A 244 10.67 8.33 -3.52
CA ASP A 244 12.11 8.41 -3.72
C ASP A 244 12.75 9.54 -2.89
N GLU A 245 14.08 9.63 -2.95
CA GLU A 245 14.84 10.67 -2.23
C GLU A 245 14.66 12.06 -2.85
N GLN A 246 14.15 12.13 -4.09
CA GLN A 246 13.81 13.37 -4.79
C GLN A 246 12.48 13.96 -4.31
N GLY A 247 11.73 13.24 -3.48
CA GLY A 247 10.47 13.68 -2.90
C GLY A 247 9.24 13.37 -3.77
N GLY A 248 9.40 12.59 -4.84
CA GLY A 248 8.30 12.11 -5.66
C GLY A 248 7.41 11.13 -4.88
N LEU A 249 6.11 11.16 -5.17
CA LEU A 249 5.13 10.19 -4.65
C LEU A 249 4.39 9.55 -5.81
N ASP A 250 4.19 8.23 -5.80
CA ASP A 250 3.41 7.56 -6.84
C ASP A 250 1.93 7.38 -6.41
N PRO A 251 0.98 8.18 -6.94
CA PRO A 251 -0.43 8.03 -6.63
C PRO A 251 -1.04 6.74 -7.21
N LEU A 252 -0.38 6.06 -8.14
CA LEU A 252 -0.85 4.76 -8.66
C LEU A 252 -0.65 3.62 -7.65
N SER A 253 0.10 3.86 -6.57
CA SER A 253 0.28 2.93 -5.44
C SER A 253 -0.94 2.82 -4.52
N LEU A 254 -2.03 3.55 -4.81
CA LEU A 254 -3.30 3.40 -4.11
C LEU A 254 -3.70 1.92 -4.14
N HIS A 255 -3.84 1.30 -2.98
CA HIS A 255 -4.13 -0.12 -2.89
C HIS A 255 -5.02 -0.47 -1.70
N GLY A 256 -5.70 -1.60 -1.79
CA GLY A 256 -6.57 -2.11 -0.73
C GLY A 256 -6.53 -3.63 -0.64
N GLY A 257 -7.15 -4.16 0.42
CA GLY A 257 -7.43 -5.58 0.57
C GLY A 257 -8.92 -5.84 0.33
N SER A 258 -9.25 -6.57 -0.73
CA SER A 258 -10.61 -7.02 -1.00
C SER A 258 -11.16 -7.84 0.18
N PRO A 259 -12.49 -7.84 0.40
CA PRO A 259 -13.11 -8.68 1.42
C PRO A 259 -12.71 -10.16 1.27
N VAL A 260 -12.40 -10.81 2.39
CA VAL A 260 -12.31 -12.27 2.43
C VAL A 260 -13.72 -12.84 2.29
N ILE A 261 -13.94 -13.74 1.33
CA ILE A 261 -15.25 -14.35 1.09
C ILE A 261 -15.33 -15.71 1.82
N ALA A 262 -14.28 -16.53 1.72
CA ALA A 262 -14.17 -17.83 2.38
C ALA A 262 -12.75 -18.07 2.90
N GLY A 263 -12.63 -18.87 3.96
CA GLY A 263 -11.39 -19.10 4.70
C GLY A 263 -10.97 -17.89 5.54
N GLU A 264 -9.67 -17.65 5.66
CA GLU A 264 -9.10 -16.48 6.33
C GLU A 264 -7.84 -16.03 5.61
N LYS A 265 -7.43 -14.77 5.79
CA LYS A 265 -6.21 -14.22 5.20
C LYS A 265 -5.23 -13.80 6.29
N TRP A 266 -4.02 -14.33 6.21
CA TRP A 266 -2.86 -13.92 6.99
C TRP A 266 -1.82 -13.26 6.10
N VAL A 267 -1.37 -12.06 6.48
CA VAL A 267 -0.27 -11.38 5.80
C VAL A 267 0.73 -10.82 6.80
N ALA A 268 2.00 -10.74 6.41
CA ALA A 268 3.00 -9.90 7.06
C ALA A 268 3.31 -8.69 6.18
N THR A 269 3.32 -7.50 6.75
CA THR A 269 3.64 -6.25 6.05
C THR A 269 4.95 -5.69 6.59
N LYS A 270 5.86 -5.36 5.67
CA LYS A 270 7.10 -4.62 5.94
C LYS A 270 7.02 -3.28 5.22
N TRP A 271 6.99 -2.20 6.00
CA TRP A 271 7.13 -0.84 5.47
C TRP A 271 8.60 -0.42 5.51
N MET A 272 9.07 0.21 4.45
CA MET A 272 10.44 0.70 4.31
C MET A 272 10.47 2.22 4.22
N ARG A 273 11.49 2.83 4.81
CA ARG A 273 11.70 4.27 4.96
C ARG A 273 12.84 4.76 4.08
N LEU A 274 12.86 6.06 3.76
CA LEU A 274 13.99 6.70 3.08
C LEU A 274 15.24 6.80 3.95
N ARG A 275 15.09 6.86 5.28
CA ARG A 275 16.19 6.97 6.25
C ARG A 275 16.00 5.93 7.35
N ASP A 276 17.02 5.77 8.19
CA ASP A 276 16.97 4.82 9.31
C ASP A 276 15.76 5.09 10.21
N TYR A 277 15.03 4.03 10.50
CA TYR A 277 13.79 4.10 11.25
C TYR A 277 14.08 4.20 12.74
N VAL A 278 13.42 5.15 13.41
CA VAL A 278 13.52 5.35 14.85
C VAL A 278 12.19 4.96 15.49
N ASP A 279 12.21 3.95 16.36
CA ASP A 279 11.05 3.58 17.16
C ASP A 279 11.06 4.32 18.51
N GLU A 280 10.09 5.22 18.72
CA GLU A 280 9.96 6.01 19.95
C GLU A 280 9.80 5.16 21.23
N LYS A 281 9.48 3.86 21.11
CA LYS A 281 9.40 2.96 22.27
C LYS A 281 10.73 2.38 22.71
N THR A 282 11.77 2.52 21.89
CA THR A 282 13.14 2.08 22.18
C THR A 282 14.02 3.29 21.98
N GLY A 283 14.19 4.12 23.02
CA GLY A 283 15.22 5.15 23.02
C GLY A 283 16.62 4.54 23.10
N ALA A 284 17.01 3.81 22.06
CA ALA A 284 18.33 3.19 21.87
C ALA A 284 18.72 3.32 20.40
#